data_AF-A0AAD4YUY0-F1
#
_entry.id   AF-A0AAD4YUY0-F1
#
_cell.length_a   1.000
_cell.length_b   1.000
_cell.length_c   1.000
_cell.angle_alpha   90.00
_cell.angle_beta   90.00
_cell.angle_gamma   90.00
#
_symmetry.space_group_name_H-M   'P 1'
#
loop_
_entity.id
_entity.type
_entity.pdbx_description
1 polymer ?
#
loop_
_entity_poly.entity_id
_entity_poly.type
_entity_poly.pdbx_seq_one_letter_code
_entity_poly.pdbx_strand_id
1 'polypeptide(L)'
;MRQPLTIDTITIRNLLVNKLKALLEKDEAFWRQHSRVAWLKEGNRNSKFFHQCANSRRKRNSIHGLCDSGATWHETRDEIAKVVVDYFQDLFTSQGRGSTQEVLNSIEPRVSVSMNNTLNADFTYEEVKTALFQMHPTKAPGPNGMPPLFFQKFWHIVRNDVSRAVKNFLHSSWILQKINYTHVALIPKVKNPRELPNLRPISLYNVFVQDCVKNNDESTEEYPTFYYLPNSDCIHL
;
A
#
# COMPACT_ATOMS: atom_id res chain seq x y z
N MET A 1 -7.94 2.48 59.75
CA MET A 1 -9.34 2.47 59.25
C MET A 1 -9.33 2.83 57.77
N ARG A 2 -9.78 1.95 56.86
CA ARG A 2 -10.03 2.36 55.46
C ARG A 2 -11.34 3.15 55.46
N GLN A 3 -11.32 4.39 54.96
CA GLN A 3 -12.54 5.17 54.78
C GLN A 3 -13.50 4.43 53.83
N PRO A 4 -14.82 4.46 54.08
CA PRO A 4 -15.79 3.83 53.20
C PRO A 4 -15.78 4.52 51.83
N LEU A 5 -15.76 3.71 50.76
CA LEU A 5 -15.83 4.20 49.38
C LEU A 5 -17.20 4.86 49.16
N THR A 6 -17.21 6.18 48.94
CA THR A 6 -18.41 6.91 48.53
C THR A 6 -18.88 6.44 47.15
N ILE A 7 -20.20 6.40 46.92
CA ILE A 7 -20.82 5.89 45.67
C ILE A 7 -20.22 6.56 44.42
N ASP A 8 -19.84 7.83 44.51
CA ASP A 8 -19.16 8.58 43.44
C ASP A 8 -17.77 7.99 43.11
N THR A 9 -16.99 7.58 44.11
CA THR A 9 -15.67 6.97 43.90
C THR A 9 -15.77 5.61 43.21
N ILE A 10 -16.81 4.83 43.52
CA ILE A 10 -17.09 3.54 42.85
C ILE A 10 -17.49 3.77 41.39
N THR A 11 -18.29 4.81 41.14
CA THR A 11 -18.77 5.16 39.79
C THR A 11 -17.62 5.65 38.91
N ILE A 12 -16.78 6.54 39.42
CA ILE A 12 -15.57 7.03 38.73
C ILE A 12 -14.60 5.87 38.46
N ARG A 13 -14.39 4.98 39.44
CA ARG A 13 -13.55 3.78 39.25
C ARG A 13 -14.06 2.91 38.12
N ASN A 14 -15.37 2.64 38.07
CA ASN A 14 -15.96 1.81 37.02
C ASN A 14 -15.85 2.47 35.64
N LEU A 15 -16.04 3.79 35.56
CA LEU A 15 -15.84 4.57 34.33
C LEU A 15 -14.39 4.43 33.82
N LEU A 16 -13.40 4.62 34.70
CA LEU A 16 -11.99 4.51 34.36
C LEU A 16 -11.60 3.09 33.93
N VAL A 17 -12.12 2.06 34.61
CA VAL A 17 -11.89 0.66 34.24
C VAL A 17 -12.48 0.36 32.86
N ASN A 18 -13.68 0.85 32.55
CA ASN A 18 -14.28 0.68 31.24
C ASN A 18 -13.50 1.42 30.13
N LYS A 19 -13.05 2.65 30.40
CA LYS A 19 -12.20 3.40 29.49
C LYS A 19 -10.87 2.68 29.23
N LEU A 20 -10.25 2.14 30.27
CA LEU A 20 -9.03 1.35 30.16
C LEU A 20 -9.25 0.07 29.34
N LYS A 21 -10.35 -0.65 29.57
CA LYS A 21 -10.70 -1.84 28.79
C LYS A 21 -10.84 -1.51 27.30
N ALA A 22 -11.56 -0.43 26.98
CA ALA A 22 -11.76 0.02 25.61
C ALA A 22 -10.44 0.44 24.91
N LEU A 23 -9.51 1.08 25.64
CA LEU A 23 -8.19 1.42 25.09
C LEU A 23 -7.36 0.16 24.82
N LEU A 24 -7.35 -0.79 25.75
CA LEU A 24 -6.62 -2.05 25.58
C LEU A 24 -7.16 -2.90 24.43
N GLU A 25 -8.47 -2.88 24.17
CA GLU A 25 -9.07 -3.53 23.01
C GLU A 25 -8.63 -2.90 21.68
N LYS A 26 -8.53 -1.56 21.63
CA LYS A 26 -8.02 -0.85 20.46
C LYS A 26 -6.55 -1.15 20.21
N ASP A 27 -5.72 -1.14 21.25
CA ASP A 27 -4.30 -1.48 21.16
C ASP A 27 -4.11 -2.93 20.69
N GLU A 28 -4.90 -3.86 21.21
CA GLU A 28 -4.84 -5.25 20.77
C GLU A 28 -5.22 -5.39 19.28
N ALA A 29 -6.29 -4.73 18.84
CA ALA A 29 -6.69 -4.72 17.44
C ALA A 29 -5.58 -4.14 16.54
N PHE A 30 -4.94 -3.06 16.98
CA PHE A 30 -3.80 -2.44 16.31
C PHE A 30 -2.64 -3.43 16.15
N TRP A 31 -2.20 -4.07 17.24
CA TRP A 31 -1.07 -5.00 17.21
C TRP A 31 -1.38 -6.28 16.44
N ARG A 32 -2.62 -6.77 16.51
CA ARG A 32 -3.10 -7.88 15.69
C ARG A 32 -2.97 -7.56 14.20
N GLN A 33 -3.43 -6.38 13.76
CA GLN A 33 -3.30 -5.92 12.38
C GLN A 33 -1.83 -5.81 11.94
N HIS A 34 -0.95 -5.26 12.78
CA HIS A 34 0.47 -5.06 12.47
C HIS A 34 1.28 -6.36 12.46
N SER A 35 0.91 -7.34 13.29
CA SER A 35 1.60 -8.64 13.33
C SER A 35 1.45 -9.45 12.04
N ARG A 36 0.41 -9.17 11.24
CA ARG A 36 -0.01 -9.94 10.05
C ARG A 36 -0.19 -11.44 10.34
N VAL A 37 -0.55 -11.80 11.57
CA VAL A 37 -0.87 -13.18 11.98
C VAL A 37 -2.39 -13.35 11.98
N ALA A 38 -2.91 -14.25 11.14
CA ALA A 38 -4.35 -14.50 10.99
C ALA A 38 -4.87 -15.65 11.89
N TRP A 39 -3.98 -16.55 12.30
CA TRP A 39 -4.35 -17.79 13.01
C TRP A 39 -3.95 -17.68 14.48
N LEU A 40 -4.92 -17.43 15.34
CA LEU A 40 -4.74 -17.55 16.79
C LEU A 40 -5.90 -18.40 17.31
N LYS A 41 -5.62 -19.67 17.60
CA LYS A 41 -6.54 -20.58 18.31
C LYS A 41 -6.43 -20.27 19.80
N GLU A 42 -7.48 -19.66 20.33
CA GLU A 42 -7.86 -19.46 21.75
C GLU A 42 -6.80 -18.94 22.76
N GLY A 43 -7.15 -17.85 23.46
CA GLY A 43 -6.44 -17.39 24.66
C GLY A 43 -6.56 -15.89 24.90
N ASN A 44 -6.56 -15.48 26.18
CA ASN A 44 -6.69 -14.10 26.66
C ASN A 44 -5.63 -13.14 26.05
N ARG A 45 -5.98 -11.85 25.96
CA ARG A 45 -5.23 -10.71 25.37
C ARG A 45 -3.76 -10.99 25.05
N ASN A 46 -3.46 -11.29 23.78
CA ASN A 46 -2.12 -11.72 23.37
C ASN A 46 -1.26 -10.61 22.76
N SER A 47 -1.29 -9.40 23.35
CA SER A 47 -0.52 -8.25 22.87
C SER A 47 0.99 -8.54 22.83
N LYS A 48 1.53 -9.19 23.86
CA LYS A 48 2.96 -9.53 23.96
C LYS A 48 3.45 -10.39 22.78
N PHE A 49 2.68 -11.40 22.38
CA PHE A 49 2.99 -12.21 21.21
C PHE A 49 3.02 -11.35 19.94
N PHE A 50 2.00 -10.51 19.73
CA PHE A 50 1.95 -9.63 18.57
C PHE A 50 3.14 -8.66 18.53
N HIS A 51 3.54 -8.11 19.67
CA HIS A 51 4.75 -7.28 19.79
C HIS A 51 6.01 -8.06 19.40
N GLN A 52 6.18 -9.28 19.88
CA GLN A 52 7.35 -10.11 19.55
C GLN A 52 7.40 -10.45 18.06
N CYS A 53 6.26 -10.80 17.45
CA CYS A 53 6.16 -11.02 16.01
C CYS A 53 6.46 -9.75 15.21
N ALA A 54 5.90 -8.60 15.60
CA ALA A 54 6.14 -7.32 14.94
C ALA A 54 7.63 -6.91 15.05
N ASN A 55 8.24 -7.05 16.24
CA ASN A 55 9.65 -6.76 16.46
C ASN A 55 10.57 -7.69 15.65
N SER A 56 10.25 -8.98 15.60
CA SER A 56 11.02 -9.95 14.81
C SER A 56 10.95 -9.64 13.31
N ARG A 57 9.78 -9.20 12.82
CA ARG A 57 9.62 -8.73 11.43
C ARG A 57 10.40 -7.45 11.19
N ARG A 58 10.30 -6.47 12.10
CA ARG A 58 11.05 -5.20 12.03
C ARG A 58 12.56 -5.44 11.95
N LYS A 59 13.11 -6.31 12.81
CA LYS A 59 14.53 -6.67 12.79
C LYS A 59 14.94 -7.32 11.46
N ARG A 60 14.10 -8.20 10.90
CA ARG A 60 14.38 -8.87 9.62
C ARG A 60 14.29 -7.93 8.42
N ASN A 61 13.37 -6.96 8.48
CA ASN A 61 13.10 -6.03 7.39
C ASN A 61 14.00 -4.79 7.44
N SER A 62 14.72 -4.56 8.53
CA SER A 62 15.66 -3.44 8.65
C SER A 62 16.80 -3.60 7.66
N ILE A 63 16.99 -2.59 6.82
CA ILE A 63 18.15 -2.48 5.93
C ILE A 63 19.20 -1.68 6.70
N HIS A 64 20.38 -2.28 6.93
CA HIS A 64 21.49 -1.63 7.63
C HIS A 64 22.47 -0.94 6.69
N GLY A 65 22.54 -1.41 5.45
CA GLY A 65 23.34 -0.82 4.40
C GLY A 65 23.10 -1.53 3.08
N LEU A 66 23.54 -0.90 2.00
CA LEU A 66 23.47 -1.43 0.64
C LEU A 66 24.76 -1.16 -0.11
N CYS A 67 25.12 -2.11 -0.96
CA CYS A 67 26.19 -1.97 -1.93
C CYS A 67 25.63 -1.36 -3.22
N ASP A 68 26.28 -0.32 -3.74
CA ASP A 68 25.96 0.26 -5.05
C ASP A 68 26.54 -0.57 -6.21
N SER A 69 26.31 -0.12 -7.44
CA SER A 69 26.86 -0.75 -8.66
C SER A 69 28.38 -0.61 -8.79
N GLY A 70 28.98 0.37 -8.10
CA GLY A 70 30.42 0.59 -7.99
C GLY A 70 31.11 -0.26 -6.91
N ALA A 71 30.40 -1.19 -6.28
CA ALA A 71 30.87 -2.00 -5.15
C ALA A 71 31.21 -1.20 -3.86
N THR A 72 30.62 0.00 -3.71
CA THR A 72 30.74 0.85 -2.53
C THR A 72 29.62 0.55 -1.54
N TRP A 73 29.96 0.42 -0.25
CA TRP A 73 29.00 0.17 0.81
C TRP A 73 28.48 1.47 1.43
N HIS A 74 27.16 1.60 1.48
CA HIS A 74 26.46 2.75 2.05
C HIS A 74 25.63 2.35 3.27
N GLU A 75 25.78 3.10 4.37
CA GLU A 75 25.07 2.84 5.64
C GLU A 75 24.16 3.99 6.05
N THR A 76 24.39 5.19 5.53
CA THR A 76 23.55 6.34 5.89
C THR A 76 22.24 6.30 5.12
N ARG A 77 21.19 6.84 5.73
CA ARG A 77 19.83 6.77 5.18
C ARG A 77 19.71 7.48 3.84
N ASP A 78 20.38 8.62 3.69
CA ASP A 78 20.34 9.45 2.48
C ASP A 78 21.10 8.79 1.33
N GLU A 79 22.25 8.17 1.62
CA GLU A 79 23.00 7.40 0.62
C GLU A 79 22.21 6.17 0.16
N ILE A 80 21.64 5.41 1.08
CA ILE A 80 20.80 4.25 0.76
C ILE A 80 19.62 4.69 -0.12
N ALA A 81 18.95 5.80 0.23
CA ALA A 81 17.86 6.35 -0.56
C ALA A 81 18.31 6.70 -1.99
N LYS A 82 19.48 7.34 -2.14
CA LYS A 82 20.04 7.68 -3.44
C LYS A 82 20.33 6.44 -4.28
N VAL A 83 20.99 5.42 -3.70
CA VAL A 83 21.29 4.16 -4.39
C VAL A 83 20.01 3.47 -4.89
N VAL A 84 18.93 3.49 -4.09
CA VAL A 84 17.62 2.97 -4.48
C VAL A 84 17.03 3.74 -5.66
N VAL A 85 17.05 5.08 -5.59
CA VAL A 85 16.51 5.95 -6.65
C VAL A 85 17.26 5.74 -7.95
N ASP A 86 18.60 5.80 -7.92
CA ASP A 86 19.45 5.68 -9.10
C ASP A 86 19.24 4.32 -9.78
N TYR A 87 19.16 3.24 -9.00
CA TYR A 87 18.91 1.89 -9.52
C TYR A 87 17.55 1.74 -10.20
N PHE A 88 16.46 2.19 -9.55
CA PHE A 88 15.14 2.06 -10.14
C PHE A 88 14.94 3.02 -11.31
N GLN A 89 15.57 4.20 -11.28
CA GLN A 89 15.58 5.12 -12.40
C GLN A 89 16.23 4.45 -13.62
N ASP A 90 17.40 3.84 -13.47
CA ASP A 90 18.06 3.11 -14.55
C ASP A 90 17.21 1.91 -15.02
N LEU A 91 16.69 1.12 -14.09
CA LEU A 91 15.87 -0.07 -14.39
C LEU A 91 14.60 0.25 -15.19
N PHE A 92 13.93 1.36 -14.89
CA PHE A 92 12.71 1.77 -15.57
C PHE A 92 12.94 2.74 -16.72
N THR A 93 14.19 3.14 -16.98
CA THR A 93 14.51 3.96 -18.16
C THR A 93 14.60 3.06 -19.38
N SER A 94 13.76 3.35 -20.38
CA SER A 94 13.79 2.64 -21.65
C SER A 94 15.16 2.80 -22.32
N GLN A 95 15.77 1.67 -22.68
CA GLN A 95 17.04 1.62 -23.42
C GLN A 95 16.84 1.81 -24.94
N GLY A 96 15.68 2.30 -25.38
CA GLY A 96 15.41 2.68 -26.77
C GLY A 96 15.43 1.52 -27.77
N ARG A 97 15.13 0.29 -27.33
CA ARG A 97 15.21 -0.89 -28.20
C ARG A 97 13.94 -1.07 -29.04
N GLY A 98 14.04 -0.68 -30.31
CA GLY A 98 13.30 -1.22 -31.46
C GLY A 98 11.80 -0.88 -31.54
N SER A 99 11.32 -0.69 -32.76
CA SER A 99 9.88 -0.54 -33.04
C SER A 99 9.17 -1.84 -32.66
N THR A 100 8.31 -1.81 -31.64
CA THR A 100 7.44 -2.94 -31.25
C THR A 100 6.44 -3.32 -32.35
N GLN A 101 6.31 -2.48 -33.38
CA GLN A 101 5.36 -2.67 -34.47
C GLN A 101 5.60 -3.96 -35.27
N GLU A 102 6.86 -4.38 -35.47
CA GLU A 102 7.16 -5.63 -36.21
C GLU A 102 6.66 -6.87 -35.45
N VAL A 103 6.76 -6.84 -34.12
CA VAL A 103 6.25 -7.90 -33.23
C VAL A 103 4.72 -7.89 -33.23
N LEU A 104 4.12 -6.70 -33.07
CA LEU A 104 2.66 -6.55 -33.07
C LEU A 104 2.02 -6.99 -34.39
N ASN A 105 2.66 -6.72 -35.53
CA ASN A 105 2.17 -7.14 -36.85
C ASN A 105 2.19 -8.67 -37.03
N SER A 106 2.97 -9.40 -36.23
CA SER A 106 3.06 -10.85 -36.26
C SER A 106 2.02 -11.54 -35.35
N ILE A 107 1.27 -10.78 -34.56
CA ILE A 107 0.27 -11.30 -33.64
C ILE A 107 -1.12 -11.27 -34.31
N GLU A 108 -1.78 -12.42 -34.31
CA GLU A 108 -3.16 -12.53 -34.81
C GLU A 108 -4.14 -11.84 -33.84
N PRO A 109 -5.01 -10.92 -34.31
CA PRO A 109 -6.01 -10.29 -33.47
C PRO A 109 -7.00 -11.31 -32.89
N ARG A 110 -7.06 -11.41 -31.55
CA ARG A 110 -7.99 -12.30 -30.83
C ARG A 110 -9.20 -11.58 -30.23
N VAL A 111 -9.14 -10.25 -30.15
CA VAL A 111 -10.22 -9.42 -29.61
C VAL A 111 -11.18 -9.07 -30.74
N SER A 112 -12.44 -9.46 -30.62
CA SER A 112 -13.46 -9.10 -31.60
C SER A 112 -13.78 -7.60 -31.52
N VAL A 113 -14.39 -7.05 -32.57
CA VAL A 113 -14.87 -5.66 -32.55
C VAL A 113 -15.87 -5.43 -31.41
N SER A 114 -16.74 -6.40 -31.12
CA SER A 114 -17.68 -6.29 -29.99
C SER A 114 -16.97 -6.26 -28.64
N MET A 115 -15.94 -7.10 -28.44
CA MET A 115 -15.12 -7.05 -27.23
C MET A 115 -14.37 -5.72 -27.12
N ASN A 116 -13.81 -5.23 -28.23
CA ASN A 116 -13.11 -3.96 -28.25
C ASN A 116 -14.04 -2.80 -27.91
N ASN A 117 -15.28 -2.80 -28.41
CA ASN A 117 -16.29 -1.81 -28.05
C ASN A 117 -16.64 -1.84 -26.55
N THR A 118 -16.68 -3.04 -25.95
CA THR A 118 -16.89 -3.17 -24.50
C THR A 118 -15.68 -2.69 -23.71
N LEU A 119 -14.46 -3.03 -24.13
CA LEU A 119 -13.21 -2.63 -23.46
C LEU A 119 -12.95 -1.12 -23.53
N ASN A 120 -13.43 -0.45 -24.58
CA ASN A 120 -13.34 1.00 -24.75
C ASN A 120 -14.58 1.74 -24.23
N ALA A 121 -15.54 1.05 -23.60
CA ALA A 121 -16.72 1.70 -23.05
C ALA A 121 -16.36 2.53 -21.81
N ASP A 122 -17.16 3.56 -21.55
CA ASP A 122 -17.00 4.39 -20.35
C ASP A 122 -17.18 3.56 -19.08
N PHE A 123 -16.24 3.69 -18.15
CA PHE A 123 -16.34 3.07 -16.83
C PHE A 123 -17.61 3.51 -16.09
N THR A 124 -18.26 2.58 -15.42
CA THR A 124 -19.49 2.77 -14.64
C THR A 124 -19.19 2.97 -13.16
N TYR A 125 -20.17 3.51 -12.41
CA TYR A 125 -20.05 3.61 -10.95
C TYR A 125 -19.95 2.24 -10.27
N GLU A 126 -20.61 1.23 -10.83
CA GLU A 126 -20.63 -0.12 -10.25
C GLU A 126 -19.31 -0.86 -10.47
N GLU A 127 -18.59 -0.63 -11.58
CA GLU A 127 -17.24 -1.17 -11.78
C GLU A 127 -16.25 -0.61 -10.77
N VAL A 128 -16.24 0.73 -10.58
CA VAL A 128 -15.41 1.40 -9.56
C VAL A 128 -15.71 0.84 -8.17
N LYS A 129 -16.99 0.70 -7.82
CA LYS A 129 -17.39 0.14 -6.53
C LYS A 129 -16.96 -1.32 -6.41
N THR A 130 -17.13 -2.13 -7.45
CA THR A 130 -16.78 -3.55 -7.43
C THR A 130 -15.29 -3.74 -7.21
N ALA A 131 -14.45 -3.03 -7.96
CA ALA A 131 -12.99 -3.07 -7.81
C ALA A 131 -12.54 -2.64 -6.40
N LEU A 132 -13.13 -1.57 -5.85
CA LEU A 132 -12.85 -1.09 -4.50
C LEU A 132 -13.26 -2.10 -3.41
N PHE A 133 -14.42 -2.75 -3.57
CA PHE A 133 -14.93 -3.73 -2.61
C PHE A 133 -14.22 -5.09 -2.69
N GLN A 134 -13.60 -5.41 -3.83
CA GLN A 134 -12.68 -6.56 -3.94
C GLN A 134 -11.36 -6.35 -3.18
N MET A 135 -11.05 -5.13 -2.73
CA MET A 135 -9.84 -4.89 -1.92
C MET A 135 -10.04 -5.40 -0.49
N HIS A 136 -9.03 -6.09 0.05
CA HIS A 136 -9.05 -6.47 1.46
C HIS A 136 -9.11 -5.21 2.36
N PRO A 137 -10.05 -5.11 3.33
CA PRO A 137 -10.29 -3.86 4.06
C PRO A 137 -9.06 -3.33 4.82
N THR A 138 -8.21 -4.23 5.31
CA THR A 138 -6.99 -3.91 6.10
C THR A 138 -5.70 -3.92 5.26
N LYS A 139 -5.81 -3.76 3.93
CA LYS A 139 -4.64 -3.54 3.07
C LYS A 139 -3.92 -2.25 3.50
N ALA A 140 -2.61 -2.22 3.31
CA ALA A 140 -1.80 -1.07 3.69
C ALA A 140 -2.29 0.20 2.94
N PRO A 141 -2.42 1.33 3.64
CA PRO A 141 -2.78 2.59 3.01
C PRO A 141 -1.61 3.14 2.19
N GLY A 142 -1.92 3.96 1.18
CA GLY A 142 -0.94 4.80 0.51
C GLY A 142 -0.56 6.02 1.37
N PRO A 143 0.17 7.01 0.80
CA PRO A 143 0.60 8.19 1.53
C PRO A 143 -0.51 9.01 2.19
N ASN A 144 -1.74 8.94 1.68
CA ASN A 144 -2.89 9.62 2.28
C ASN A 144 -3.39 8.97 3.59
N GLY A 145 -2.84 7.82 3.98
CA GLY A 145 -3.20 7.12 5.23
C GLY A 145 -4.59 6.48 5.23
N MET A 146 -5.33 6.51 4.11
CA MET A 146 -6.70 6.00 4.03
C MET A 146 -6.71 4.55 3.50
N PRO A 147 -7.05 3.53 4.33
CA PRO A 147 -7.14 2.15 3.88
C PRO A 147 -8.45 1.90 3.11
N PRO A 148 -8.57 0.78 2.35
CA PRO A 148 -9.81 0.44 1.64
C PRO A 148 -11.05 0.40 2.54
N LEU A 149 -10.90 -0.02 3.80
CA LEU A 149 -12.00 -0.02 4.78
C LEU A 149 -12.67 1.35 4.93
N PHE A 150 -11.93 2.44 4.85
CA PHE A 150 -12.49 3.79 4.94
C PHE A 150 -13.48 4.02 3.79
N PHE A 151 -13.05 3.76 2.55
CA PHE A 151 -13.87 3.97 1.37
C PHE A 151 -15.06 3.01 1.31
N GLN A 152 -14.88 1.76 1.72
CA GLN A 152 -15.96 0.77 1.80
C GLN A 152 -17.03 1.20 2.82
N LYS A 153 -16.61 1.67 4.01
CA LYS A 153 -17.54 2.09 5.07
C LYS A 153 -18.26 3.39 4.74
N PHE A 154 -17.56 4.35 4.16
CA PHE A 154 -18.09 5.68 3.86
C PHE A 154 -18.46 5.86 2.39
N TRP A 155 -18.65 4.76 1.64
CA TRP A 155 -18.96 4.78 0.20
C TRP A 155 -20.14 5.68 -0.13
N HIS A 156 -21.20 5.63 0.68
CA HIS A 156 -22.39 6.47 0.53
C HIS A 156 -22.11 7.98 0.53
N ILE A 157 -20.99 8.41 1.13
CA ILE A 157 -20.52 9.80 1.17
C ILE A 157 -19.56 10.05 0.00
N VAL A 158 -18.55 9.20 -0.18
CA VAL A 158 -17.41 9.48 -1.07
C VAL A 158 -17.61 9.01 -2.52
N ARG A 159 -18.65 8.22 -2.81
CA ARG A 159 -18.85 7.58 -4.13
C ARG A 159 -18.75 8.53 -5.32
N ASN A 160 -19.33 9.71 -5.21
CA ASN A 160 -19.39 10.65 -6.33
C ASN A 160 -18.00 11.22 -6.65
N ASP A 161 -17.22 11.53 -5.62
CA ASP A 161 -15.89 12.11 -5.79
C ASP A 161 -14.87 11.05 -6.20
N VAL A 162 -14.94 9.86 -5.62
CA VAL A 162 -14.08 8.72 -6.00
C VAL A 162 -14.30 8.35 -7.46
N SER A 163 -15.56 8.09 -7.85
CA SER A 163 -15.84 7.67 -9.23
C SER A 163 -15.53 8.76 -10.25
N ARG A 164 -15.75 10.04 -9.92
CA ARG A 164 -15.36 11.15 -10.80
C ARG A 164 -13.84 11.22 -10.96
N ALA A 165 -13.09 11.06 -9.88
CA ALA A 165 -11.63 11.07 -9.92
C ALA A 165 -11.08 9.90 -10.76
N VAL A 166 -11.62 8.69 -10.57
CA VAL A 166 -11.22 7.49 -11.32
C VAL A 166 -11.53 7.65 -12.81
N LYS A 167 -12.76 8.05 -13.16
CA LYS A 167 -13.16 8.30 -14.56
C LYS A 167 -12.29 9.37 -15.22
N ASN A 168 -12.08 10.50 -14.55
CA ASN A 168 -11.26 11.57 -15.09
C ASN A 168 -9.82 11.09 -15.35
N PHE A 169 -9.26 10.29 -14.44
CA PHE A 169 -7.93 9.72 -14.64
C PHE A 169 -7.89 8.78 -15.85
N LEU A 170 -8.86 7.87 -15.97
CA LEU A 170 -8.91 6.89 -17.06
C LEU A 170 -9.14 7.56 -18.42
N HIS A 171 -9.91 8.65 -18.48
CA HIS A 171 -10.19 9.35 -19.74
C HIS A 171 -9.10 10.34 -20.16
N SER A 172 -8.52 11.08 -19.21
CA SER A 172 -7.57 12.16 -19.51
C SER A 172 -6.10 11.77 -19.32
N SER A 173 -5.85 10.57 -18.76
CA SER A 173 -4.54 10.14 -18.26
C SER A 173 -3.90 11.10 -17.26
N TRP A 174 -4.67 12.06 -16.72
CA TRP A 174 -4.19 13.07 -15.79
C TRP A 174 -4.72 12.80 -14.39
N ILE A 175 -3.79 12.70 -13.44
CA ILE A 175 -4.09 12.64 -12.01
C ILE A 175 -3.35 13.77 -11.30
N LEU A 176 -3.94 14.27 -10.22
CA LEU A 176 -3.26 15.23 -9.34
C LEU A 176 -1.95 14.59 -8.85
N GLN A 177 -0.82 15.24 -9.11
CA GLN A 177 0.51 14.71 -8.82
C GLN A 177 0.66 14.26 -7.36
N LYS A 178 0.03 15.00 -6.42
CA LYS A 178 0.02 14.64 -5.00
C LYS A 178 -0.66 13.30 -4.68
N ILE A 179 -1.63 12.89 -5.49
CA ILE A 179 -2.33 11.60 -5.36
C ILE A 179 -1.49 10.46 -5.97
N ASN A 180 -0.60 10.77 -6.91
CA ASN A 180 0.31 9.79 -7.51
C ASN A 180 1.57 9.53 -6.68
N TYR A 181 1.78 10.28 -5.59
CA TYR A 181 2.82 9.91 -4.64
C TYR A 181 2.60 8.50 -4.12
N THR A 182 3.69 7.76 -4.05
CA THR A 182 3.70 6.34 -3.74
C THR A 182 4.86 6.08 -2.77
N HIS A 183 4.57 5.43 -1.65
CA HIS A 183 5.63 4.95 -0.79
C HIS A 183 6.17 3.63 -1.34
N VAL A 184 7.48 3.52 -1.53
CA VAL A 184 8.12 2.25 -1.90
C VAL A 184 8.65 1.60 -0.64
N ALA A 185 8.10 0.44 -0.29
CA ALA A 185 8.61 -0.40 0.78
C ALA A 185 9.53 -1.47 0.21
N LEU A 186 10.75 -1.58 0.76
CA LEU A 186 11.72 -2.59 0.34
C LEU A 186 11.66 -3.79 1.30
N ILE A 187 11.33 -4.97 0.78
CA ILE A 187 11.24 -6.21 1.57
C ILE A 187 12.38 -7.16 1.22
N PRO A 188 13.21 -7.59 2.20
CA PRO A 188 14.27 -8.56 1.96
C PRO A 188 13.78 -9.88 1.37
N LYS A 189 14.41 -10.31 0.27
CA LYS A 189 14.25 -11.64 -0.34
C LYS A 189 15.04 -12.71 0.41
N VAL A 190 16.19 -12.33 0.95
CA VAL A 190 17.18 -13.20 1.57
C VAL A 190 17.54 -12.71 2.98
N LYS A 191 18.19 -13.56 3.76
CA LYS A 191 18.75 -13.18 5.06
C LYS A 191 19.95 -12.26 4.82
N ASN A 192 19.95 -11.09 5.47
CA ASN A 192 21.00 -10.07 5.36
C ASN A 192 21.21 -9.58 3.91
N PRO A 193 20.24 -8.87 3.31
CA PRO A 193 20.38 -8.33 1.97
C PRO A 193 21.54 -7.32 1.93
N ARG A 194 22.42 -7.45 0.93
CA ARG A 194 23.53 -6.52 0.69
C ARG A 194 23.34 -5.65 -0.55
N GLU A 195 22.47 -6.03 -1.46
CA GLU A 195 22.32 -5.42 -2.78
C GLU A 195 20.83 -5.23 -3.09
N LEU A 196 20.48 -4.29 -3.97
CA LEU A 196 19.10 -4.02 -4.34
C LEU A 196 18.34 -5.20 -4.97
N PRO A 197 18.94 -6.05 -5.81
CA PRO A 197 18.27 -7.24 -6.34
C PRO A 197 17.79 -8.20 -5.23
N ASN A 198 18.42 -8.16 -4.05
CA ASN A 198 18.05 -8.94 -2.88
C ASN A 198 16.85 -8.35 -2.11
N LEU A 199 16.28 -7.24 -2.58
CA LEU A 199 15.09 -6.59 -2.05
C LEU A 199 13.94 -6.69 -3.06
N ARG A 200 12.70 -6.79 -2.56
CA ARG A 200 11.46 -6.68 -3.34
C ARG A 200 10.92 -5.27 -3.14
N PRO A 201 10.81 -4.44 -4.18
CA PRO A 201 10.04 -3.21 -4.08
C PRO A 201 8.55 -3.54 -3.99
N ILE A 202 7.86 -2.89 -3.06
CA ILE A 202 6.40 -2.88 -2.98
C ILE A 202 5.95 -1.43 -3.00
N SER A 203 5.30 -1.05 -4.09
CA SER A 203 4.66 0.25 -4.25
C SER A 203 3.34 0.29 -3.47
N LEU A 204 3.24 1.21 -2.51
CA LEU A 204 2.05 1.46 -1.71
C LEU A 204 1.30 2.67 -2.28
N TYR A 205 0.41 2.37 -3.22
CA TYR A 205 -0.41 3.35 -3.90
C TYR A 205 -1.55 3.86 -3.00
N ASN A 206 -1.99 5.09 -3.24
CA ASN A 206 -3.28 5.54 -2.74
C ASN A 206 -4.40 4.65 -3.30
N VAL A 207 -5.45 4.43 -2.50
CA VAL A 207 -6.58 3.54 -2.89
C VAL A 207 -7.17 3.92 -4.24
N PHE A 208 -7.26 5.22 -4.56
CA PHE A 208 -7.72 5.72 -5.86
C PHE A 208 -6.89 5.17 -7.04
N VAL A 209 -5.56 5.23 -6.93
CA VAL A 209 -4.65 4.74 -7.98
C VAL A 209 -4.74 3.22 -8.06
N GLN A 210 -4.82 2.55 -6.91
CA GLN A 210 -4.91 1.09 -6.87
C GLN A 210 -6.23 0.57 -7.44
N ASP A 211 -7.31 1.33 -7.29
CA ASP A 211 -8.61 1.04 -7.90
C ASP A 211 -8.53 1.20 -9.42
N CYS A 212 -7.90 2.26 -9.93
CA CYS A 212 -7.67 2.44 -11.36
C CYS A 212 -6.85 1.29 -11.98
N VAL A 213 -5.76 0.87 -11.30
CA VAL A 213 -4.91 -0.24 -11.78
C VAL A 213 -5.70 -1.56 -11.83
N LYS A 214 -6.52 -1.86 -10.82
CA LYS A 214 -7.33 -3.08 -10.80
C LYS A 214 -8.38 -3.13 -11.91
N ASN A 215 -8.98 -1.98 -12.24
CA ASN A 215 -9.93 -1.90 -13.34
C ASN A 215 -9.23 -2.05 -14.71
N ASN A 216 -7.96 -1.67 -14.81
CA ASN A 216 -7.16 -1.85 -16.02
C ASN A 216 -6.49 -3.23 -16.13
N ASP A 217 -6.35 -4.00 -15.05
CA ASP A 217 -5.74 -5.35 -15.07
C ASP A 217 -6.58 -6.39 -15.87
N GLU A 218 -7.83 -6.08 -16.23
CA GLU A 218 -8.64 -6.91 -17.16
C GLU A 218 -8.42 -6.55 -18.65
N SER A 219 -7.66 -5.49 -18.96
CA SER A 219 -7.33 -5.04 -20.31
C SER A 219 -5.81 -4.78 -20.42
N THR A 220 -5.10 -5.73 -21.03
CA THR A 220 -3.64 -5.78 -21.20
C THR A 220 -2.95 -4.47 -21.61
N GLU A 221 -1.80 -4.26 -20.95
CA GLU A 221 -0.52 -3.64 -21.36
C GLU A 221 -0.50 -2.19 -21.90
N GLU A 222 0.51 -1.46 -21.42
CA GLU A 222 0.91 -0.08 -21.78
C GLU A 222 0.12 1.07 -21.13
N TYR A 223 0.47 1.39 -19.88
CA TYR A 223 0.51 2.80 -19.46
C TYR A 223 1.89 3.13 -18.87
N PRO A 224 2.55 4.21 -19.33
CA PRO A 224 3.82 4.65 -18.76
C PRO A 224 3.54 5.07 -17.31
N THR A 225 3.98 4.23 -16.38
CA THR A 225 3.99 4.61 -14.96
C THR A 225 5.05 5.68 -14.81
N PHE A 226 4.65 6.95 -14.87
CA PHE A 226 5.54 8.08 -14.60
C PHE A 226 5.93 8.06 -13.11
N TYR A 227 7.07 7.43 -12.82
CA TYR A 227 7.72 7.54 -11.52
C TYR A 227 8.38 8.92 -11.44
N TYR A 228 7.68 9.88 -10.85
CA TYR A 228 8.31 11.05 -10.28
C TYR A 228 8.48 10.80 -8.79
N LEU A 229 9.73 10.68 -8.34
CA LEU A 229 10.12 10.79 -6.93
C LEU A 229 10.60 12.23 -6.69
N PRO A 230 9.73 13.24 -6.52
CA PRO A 230 10.21 14.56 -6.16
C PRO A 230 10.58 14.52 -4.68
N ASN A 231 11.85 14.83 -4.43
CA ASN A 231 12.40 15.37 -3.20
C ASN A 231 12.02 14.64 -1.91
N SER A 232 12.96 13.82 -1.46
CA SER A 232 13.44 13.80 -0.07
C SER A 232 12.40 14.19 0.98
N ASP A 233 11.53 13.26 1.32
CA ASP A 233 11.12 12.98 2.70
C ASP A 233 10.14 11.81 2.70
N CYS A 234 10.28 10.94 3.71
CA CYS A 234 9.44 9.78 4.00
C CYS A 234 9.68 8.50 3.18
N ILE A 235 10.91 7.95 3.28
CA ILE A 235 11.06 6.49 3.42
C ILE A 235 10.77 6.14 4.88
N HIS A 236 9.54 5.79 5.22
CA HIS A 236 9.28 5.17 6.53
C HIS A 236 9.77 3.71 6.49
N LEU A 237 10.96 3.50 7.08
CA LEU A 237 11.45 2.20 7.54
C LEU A 237 10.53 1.63 8.63
#